data_AF-A0A978SMR1-F1
#
_entry.id   AF-A0A978SMR1-F1
#
_cell.length_a   1.000
_cell.length_b   1.000
_cell.length_c   1.000
_cell.angle_alpha   90.00
_cell.angle_beta   90.00
_cell.angle_gamma   90.00
#
_symmetry.space_group_name_H-M   'P 1'
#
loop_
_entity.id
_entity.type
_entity.pdbx_description
1 polymer ?
#
loop_
_entity_poly.entity_id
_entity_poly.type
_entity_poly.pdbx_seq_one_letter_code
_entity_poly.pdbx_strand_id
1 'polypeptide(L)'
;MRKIIILMTILWGVAINGAIAAPQAQGLGTQSPDEEEKLDNAIEQLGYISGAAFQCAKLNNAPSLERDVMRVFSGITRLFGSDRAFFYAAAYGAGATASIDRNKCADYTRQFQQAIQKETLE
;
A
#
# COMPACT_ATOMS: atom_id res chain seq x y z
N MET A 1 31.55 -31.74 47.99
CA MET A 1 31.35 -33.10 47.43
C MET A 1 30.25 -32.99 46.40
N ARG A 2 30.32 -33.34 45.12
CA ARG A 2 31.28 -34.08 44.28
C ARG A 2 30.96 -33.69 42.81
N LYS A 3 31.99 -33.37 42.03
CA LYS A 3 31.96 -33.03 40.60
C LYS A 3 31.42 -34.20 39.76
N ILE A 4 30.60 -33.96 38.73
CA ILE A 4 30.57 -34.80 37.52
C ILE A 4 30.37 -33.91 36.28
N ILE A 5 31.46 -33.79 35.53
CA ILE A 5 31.57 -33.31 34.16
C ILE A 5 31.18 -34.49 33.26
N ILE A 6 30.25 -34.32 32.32
CA ILE A 6 30.10 -35.25 31.18
C ILE A 6 30.29 -34.43 29.90
N LEU A 7 31.55 -34.38 29.50
CA LEU A 7 31.99 -34.14 28.15
C LEU A 7 31.60 -35.39 27.35
N MET A 8 30.67 -35.27 26.39
CA MET A 8 30.44 -36.34 25.43
C MET A 8 30.26 -35.74 24.04
N THR A 9 31.40 -35.60 23.38
CA THR A 9 31.53 -35.45 21.94
C THR A 9 30.77 -36.58 21.24
N ILE A 10 29.70 -36.23 20.54
CA ILE A 10 29.11 -37.09 19.51
C ILE A 10 29.18 -36.31 18.19
N LEU A 11 30.26 -36.60 17.46
CA LEU A 11 30.47 -36.28 16.06
C LEU A 11 29.55 -37.21 15.25
N TRP A 12 28.31 -36.80 14.98
CA TRP A 12 27.43 -37.51 14.05
C TRP A 12 27.08 -36.60 12.88
N GLY A 13 27.38 -37.10 11.68
CA GLY A 13 27.44 -36.35 10.44
C GLY A 13 26.15 -35.62 10.10
N VAL A 14 26.32 -34.37 9.67
CA VAL A 14 25.28 -33.62 8.95
C VAL A 14 25.17 -34.24 7.56
N ALA A 15 24.21 -35.15 7.39
CA ALA A 15 23.71 -35.48 6.07
C ALA A 15 23.08 -34.21 5.49
N ILE A 16 23.69 -33.67 4.44
CA ILE A 16 23.15 -32.58 3.64
C ILE A 16 21.98 -33.16 2.85
N ASN A 17 20.81 -33.26 3.48
CA ASN A 17 19.58 -33.45 2.73
C ASN A 17 19.27 -32.15 2.01
N GLY A 18 19.64 -32.10 0.73
CA GLY A 18 19.17 -31.11 -0.22
C GLY A 18 17.66 -31.27 -0.43
N ALA A 19 16.86 -30.83 0.53
CA ALA A 19 15.49 -30.44 0.28
C ALA A 19 15.54 -28.95 -0.08
N ILE A 20 15.56 -28.64 -1.37
CA ILE A 20 15.22 -27.32 -1.86
C ILE A 20 13.75 -27.13 -1.48
N ALA A 21 13.49 -26.54 -0.32
CA ALA A 21 12.17 -26.09 0.04
C ALA A 21 11.80 -25.00 -0.99
N ALA A 22 10.94 -25.35 -1.93
CA ALA A 22 10.27 -24.35 -2.74
C ALA A 22 9.66 -23.33 -1.77
N PRO A 23 9.86 -22.02 -1.98
CA PRO A 23 9.19 -21.03 -1.16
C PRO A 23 7.70 -21.32 -1.29
N GLN A 24 7.09 -21.72 -0.17
CA GLN A 24 5.65 -21.84 -0.07
C GLN A 24 5.13 -20.46 -0.46
N ALA A 25 4.43 -20.38 -1.59
CA ALA A 25 3.62 -19.23 -1.92
C ALA A 25 2.67 -19.03 -0.75
N GLN A 26 3.05 -18.10 0.15
CA GLN A 26 2.22 -17.73 1.28
C GLN A 26 0.89 -17.30 0.66
N GLY A 27 -0.16 -18.02 1.01
CA GLY A 27 -1.45 -17.94 0.36
C GLY A 27 -1.87 -16.48 0.21
N LEU A 28 -2.32 -16.14 -1.00
CA LEU A 28 -3.24 -15.04 -1.20
C LEU A 28 -4.45 -15.38 -0.33
N GLY A 29 -4.44 -14.90 0.92
CA GLY A 29 -5.56 -15.08 1.82
C GLY A 29 -6.77 -14.50 1.13
N THR A 30 -7.77 -15.34 0.88
CA THR A 30 -9.04 -14.89 0.32
C THR A 30 -9.63 -13.91 1.33
N GLN A 31 -9.53 -12.62 1.04
CA GLN A 31 -10.22 -11.59 1.82
C GLN A 31 -11.71 -11.91 1.80
N SER A 32 -12.41 -11.66 2.90
CA SER A 32 -13.86 -11.80 2.87
C SER A 32 -14.46 -10.80 1.87
N PRO A 33 -15.60 -11.10 1.23
CA PRO A 33 -16.25 -10.17 0.30
C PRO A 33 -16.45 -8.76 0.90
N ASP A 34 -16.77 -8.69 2.20
CA ASP A 34 -16.93 -7.43 2.92
C ASP A 34 -15.62 -6.63 3.06
N GLU A 35 -14.47 -7.30 3.11
CA GLU A 35 -13.16 -6.64 3.15
C GLU A 35 -12.73 -6.15 1.77
N GLU A 36 -13.06 -6.91 0.73
CA GLU A 36 -12.81 -6.54 -0.66
C GLU A 36 -13.62 -5.29 -1.05
N GLU A 37 -14.90 -5.25 -0.71
CA GLU A 37 -15.75 -4.08 -0.94
C GLU A 37 -15.25 -2.83 -0.18
N LYS A 38 -14.80 -3.00 1.08
CA LYS A 38 -14.22 -1.89 1.84
C LYS A 38 -12.93 -1.37 1.21
N LEU A 39 -12.09 -2.27 0.70
CA LEU A 39 -10.87 -1.89 0.00
C LEU A 39 -11.20 -1.11 -1.27
N ASP A 40 -12.14 -1.61 -2.08
CA ASP A 40 -12.53 -0.98 -3.35
C ASP A 40 -13.11 0.42 -3.10
N ASN A 41 -14.00 0.57 -2.12
CA ASN A 41 -14.54 1.87 -1.70
C ASN A 41 -13.44 2.82 -1.21
N ALA A 42 -12.45 2.32 -0.46
CA ALA A 42 -11.34 3.14 0.00
C ALA A 42 -10.45 3.61 -1.16
N ILE A 43 -10.21 2.75 -2.16
CA ILE A 43 -9.44 3.07 -3.37
C ILE A 43 -10.17 4.13 -4.21
N GLU A 44 -11.48 3.98 -4.38
CA GLU A 44 -12.31 4.95 -5.10
C GLU A 44 -12.32 6.31 -4.38
N GLN A 45 -12.55 6.32 -3.06
CA GLN A 45 -12.55 7.54 -2.26
C GLN A 45 -11.17 8.23 -2.29
N LEU A 46 -10.09 7.45 -2.22
CA LEU A 46 -8.73 7.97 -2.34
C LEU A 46 -8.51 8.64 -3.70
N GLY A 47 -8.95 7.99 -4.79
CA GLY A 47 -8.89 8.58 -6.13
C GLY A 47 -9.60 9.92 -6.20
N TYR A 48 -10.86 9.98 -5.76
CA TYR A 48 -11.63 11.23 -5.77
C TYR A 48 -10.94 12.34 -4.97
N ILE A 49 -10.45 12.04 -3.76
CA ILE A 49 -9.76 13.02 -2.90
C ILE A 49 -8.45 13.49 -3.54
N SER A 50 -7.69 12.59 -4.17
CA SER A 50 -6.47 12.94 -4.93
C SER A 50 -6.77 13.96 -6.03
N GLY A 51 -7.85 13.75 -6.79
CA GLY A 51 -8.29 14.66 -7.86
C GLY A 51 -8.75 16.01 -7.32
N ALA A 52 -9.54 16.01 -6.24
CA ALA A 52 -9.99 17.23 -5.60
C ALA A 52 -8.81 18.03 -5.00
N ALA A 53 -7.84 17.35 -4.39
CA ALA A 53 -6.61 17.97 -3.90
C ALA A 53 -5.79 18.59 -5.05
N PHE A 54 -5.80 17.96 -6.23
CA PHE A 54 -5.13 18.50 -7.43
C PHE A 54 -5.73 19.83 -7.89
N GLN A 55 -7.06 19.95 -7.91
CA GLN A 55 -7.72 21.23 -8.21
C GLN A 55 -7.38 22.35 -7.21
N CYS A 56 -7.05 21.97 -5.97
CA CYS A 56 -6.72 22.88 -4.88
C CYS A 56 -5.22 23.24 -4.83
N ALA A 57 -4.36 22.53 -5.57
CA ALA A 57 -2.93 22.78 -5.56
C ALA A 57 -2.61 24.16 -6.15
N LYS A 58 -1.71 24.90 -5.49
CA LYS A 58 -1.11 26.10 -6.07
C LYS A 58 -0.19 25.68 -7.22
N LEU A 59 -0.05 26.54 -8.24
CA LEU A 59 0.79 26.29 -9.43
C LEU A 59 2.21 25.79 -9.08
N ASN A 60 2.83 26.32 -8.02
CA ASN A 60 4.18 25.94 -7.60
C ASN A 60 4.26 24.59 -6.86
N ASN A 61 3.14 24.07 -6.33
CA ASN A 61 3.07 22.82 -5.59
C ASN A 61 2.43 21.67 -6.39
N ALA A 62 1.79 21.98 -7.52
CA ALA A 62 1.15 20.99 -8.39
C ALA A 62 2.12 19.85 -8.84
N PRO A 63 3.40 20.11 -9.19
CA PRO A 63 4.31 19.05 -9.57
C PRO A 63 4.62 18.05 -8.44
N SER A 64 4.65 18.52 -7.18
CA SER A 64 4.88 17.61 -6.04
C SER A 64 3.67 16.71 -5.84
N LEU A 65 2.47 17.28 -5.90
CA LEU A 65 1.23 16.53 -5.72
C LEU A 65 1.05 15.50 -6.86
N GLU A 66 1.34 15.87 -8.10
CA GLU A 66 1.29 14.95 -9.25
C GLU A 66 2.20 13.74 -9.04
N ARG A 67 3.42 13.96 -8.53
CA ARG A 67 4.32 12.85 -8.18
C ARG A 67 3.75 11.95 -7.08
N ASP A 68 3.09 12.51 -6.08
CA ASP A 68 2.46 11.72 -5.03
C ASP A 68 1.28 10.91 -5.58
N VAL A 69 0.45 11.50 -6.46
CA VAL A 69 -0.66 10.80 -7.14
C VAL A 69 -0.14 9.65 -8.00
N MET A 70 0.96 9.84 -8.72
CA MET A 70 1.60 8.77 -9.52
C MET A 70 2.22 7.69 -8.64
N ARG A 71 2.76 8.04 -7.47
CA ARG A 71 3.26 7.06 -6.49
C ARG A 71 2.13 6.18 -5.98
N VAL A 72 0.99 6.78 -5.63
CA VAL A 72 -0.23 6.06 -5.19
C VAL A 72 -0.73 5.12 -6.28
N PHE A 73 -0.89 5.60 -7.51
CA PHE A 73 -1.32 4.76 -8.65
C PHE A 73 -0.38 3.54 -8.84
N SER A 74 0.93 3.78 -8.77
CA SER A 74 1.93 2.72 -8.91
C SER A 74 1.88 1.72 -7.74
N GLY A 75 1.68 2.22 -6.52
CA GLY A 75 1.50 1.40 -5.32
C GLY A 75 0.26 0.50 -5.42
N ILE A 76 -0.88 1.07 -5.81
CA ILE A 76 -2.13 0.31 -6.02
C ILE A 76 -1.93 -0.74 -7.11
N THR A 77 -1.31 -0.37 -8.24
CA THR A 77 -1.04 -1.32 -9.33
C THR A 77 -0.20 -2.51 -8.84
N ARG A 78 0.84 -2.25 -8.04
CA ARG A 78 1.74 -3.28 -7.53
C ARG A 78 1.10 -4.18 -6.48
N LEU A 79 0.28 -3.62 -5.60
CA LEU A 79 -0.28 -4.34 -4.44
C LEU A 79 -1.62 -4.99 -4.74
N PHE A 80 -2.45 -4.35 -5.55
CA PHE A 80 -3.85 -4.71 -5.75
C PHE A 80 -4.22 -4.96 -7.22
N GLY A 81 -3.29 -4.78 -8.14
CA GLY A 81 -3.46 -5.05 -9.57
C GLY A 81 -3.97 -3.84 -10.38
N SER A 82 -3.98 -4.01 -11.70
CA SER A 82 -4.33 -2.94 -12.66
C SER A 82 -5.79 -2.51 -12.61
N ASP A 83 -6.72 -3.42 -12.29
CA ASP A 83 -8.16 -3.13 -12.32
C ASP A 83 -8.53 -2.11 -11.24
N ARG A 84 -8.02 -2.31 -10.03
CA ARG A 84 -8.18 -1.34 -8.92
C ARG A 84 -7.42 -0.04 -9.17
N ALA A 85 -6.24 -0.11 -9.78
CA ALA A 85 -5.52 1.10 -10.19
C ALA A 85 -6.31 1.90 -11.23
N PHE A 86 -7.02 1.23 -12.15
CA PHE A 86 -7.92 1.87 -13.09
C PHE A 86 -9.10 2.54 -12.39
N PHE A 87 -9.74 1.88 -11.41
CA PHE A 87 -10.80 2.52 -10.61
C PHE A 87 -10.32 3.75 -9.86
N TYR A 88 -9.14 3.69 -9.24
CA TYR A 88 -8.49 4.87 -8.65
C TYR A 88 -8.30 6.00 -9.67
N ALA A 89 -7.79 5.69 -10.87
CA ALA A 89 -7.54 6.70 -11.90
C ALA A 89 -8.84 7.33 -12.43
N ALA A 90 -9.89 6.53 -12.58
CA ALA A 90 -11.21 7.03 -12.97
C ALA A 90 -11.79 7.97 -11.91
N ALA A 91 -11.73 7.57 -10.63
CA ALA A 91 -12.17 8.41 -9.51
C ALA A 91 -11.31 9.68 -9.36
N TYR A 92 -10.00 9.60 -9.62
CA TYR A 92 -9.12 10.77 -9.73
C TYR A 92 -9.60 11.74 -10.81
N GLY A 93 -9.90 11.24 -12.01
CA GLY A 93 -10.45 12.06 -13.09
C GLY A 93 -11.75 12.75 -12.69
N ALA A 94 -12.66 12.03 -12.02
CA ALA A 94 -13.89 12.60 -11.48
C ALA A 94 -13.60 13.69 -10.45
N GLY A 95 -12.74 13.43 -9.47
CA GLY A 95 -12.33 14.39 -8.45
C GLY A 95 -11.59 15.60 -9.01
N ALA A 96 -10.83 15.45 -10.10
CA ALA A 96 -10.06 16.52 -10.75
C ALA A 96 -10.92 17.43 -11.63
N THR A 97 -12.11 16.98 -12.03
CA THR A 97 -13.03 17.71 -12.91
C THR A 97 -14.33 18.12 -12.22
N ALA A 98 -14.62 17.57 -11.03
CA ALA A 98 -15.80 17.91 -10.25
C ALA A 98 -15.84 19.40 -9.88
N SER A 99 -17.05 19.96 -9.80
CA SER A 99 -17.25 21.27 -9.19
C SER A 99 -17.06 21.16 -7.68
N ILE A 100 -15.87 21.52 -7.19
CA ILE A 100 -15.55 21.45 -5.77
C ILE A 100 -15.81 22.77 -5.04
N ASP A 101 -16.26 22.66 -3.79
CA ASP A 101 -16.26 23.78 -2.86
C ASP A 101 -14.82 24.14 -2.47
N ARG A 102 -14.32 25.27 -2.98
CA ARG A 102 -12.95 25.73 -2.72
C ARG A 102 -12.69 26.02 -1.24
N ASN A 103 -13.72 26.26 -0.44
CA ASN A 103 -13.56 26.43 1.01
C ASN A 103 -13.08 25.13 1.69
N LYS A 104 -13.31 23.97 1.07
CA LYS A 104 -12.85 22.66 1.55
C LYS A 104 -11.47 22.26 1.03
N CYS A 105 -10.76 23.14 0.32
CA CYS A 105 -9.46 22.80 -0.26
C CYS A 105 -8.40 22.38 0.77
N ALA A 106 -8.41 22.99 1.96
CA ALA A 106 -7.54 22.57 3.06
C ALA A 106 -7.86 21.14 3.52
N ASP A 107 -9.15 20.76 3.53
CA ASP A 107 -9.59 19.43 3.93
C ASP A 107 -9.22 18.37 2.90
N TYR A 108 -9.41 18.62 1.60
CA TYR A 108 -9.01 17.67 0.55
C TYR A 108 -7.50 17.44 0.55
N THR A 109 -6.71 18.51 0.67
CA THR A 109 -5.26 18.43 0.75
C THR A 109 -4.80 17.63 1.98
N ARG A 110 -5.38 17.92 3.16
CA ARG A 110 -5.07 17.19 4.39
C ARG A 110 -5.43 15.71 4.29
N GLN A 111 -6.63 15.39 3.78
CA GLN A 111 -7.09 14.01 3.64
C GLN A 111 -6.17 13.22 2.71
N PHE A 112 -5.80 13.79 1.56
CA PHE A 112 -4.86 13.15 0.65
C PHE A 112 -3.51 12.91 1.32
N GLN A 113 -2.96 13.92 1.99
CA GLN A 113 -1.70 13.81 2.71
C GLN A 113 -1.73 12.74 3.82
N GLN A 114 -2.83 12.64 4.57
CA GLN A 114 -3.01 11.62 5.59
C GLN A 114 -3.08 10.21 5.00
N ALA A 115 -3.70 10.05 3.83
CA ALA A 115 -3.78 8.77 3.15
C ALA A 115 -2.40 8.28 2.69
N ILE A 116 -1.56 9.17 2.17
CA ILE A 116 -0.24 8.79 1.61
C ILE A 116 0.90 8.78 2.63
N GLN A 117 0.78 9.50 3.76
CA GLN A 117 1.82 9.52 4.81
C GLN A 117 1.90 8.21 5.58
N LYS A 118 0.85 7.39 5.56
CA LYS A 118 0.86 6.06 6.19
C LYS A 118 1.76 5.05 5.48
N GLU A 119 2.23 5.34 4.27
CA GLU A 119 3.15 4.48 3.51
C GLU A 119 4.63 4.88 3.64
N THR A 120 4.96 5.95 4.37
CA THR A 120 6.35 6.43 4.59
C THR A 120 6.94 5.99 5.93
N LEU A 121 6.50 4.86 6.47
CA LEU A 121 7.10 4.19 7.62
C LEU A 121 7.68 2.85 7.16
N GLU A 122 8.83 2.93 6.47
CA GLU A 122 10.05 2.10 6.60
C GLU A 122 11.07 2.50 5.53
#